data_AF-B8CP78-F1
#
_entry.id   AF-B8CP78-F1
#
_cell.length_a   1.000
_cell.length_b   1.000
_cell.length_c   1.000
_cell.angle_alpha   90.00
_cell.angle_beta   90.00
_cell.angle_gamma   90.00
#
_symmetry.space_group_name_H-M   'P 1'
#
loop_
_entity.id
_entity.type
_entity.pdbx_description
1 polymer ?
#
loop_
_entity_poly.entity_id
_entity_poly.type
_entity_poly.pdbx_seq_one_letter_code
_entity_poly.pdbx_strand_id
1 'polypeptide(L)'
;MKKHLLLSLIILSCSAVHAEPISLEYQGFYQRLKQVNKGNYQLVEVAFSVSKANDCKVIDGTITTEKESYPLTITKEQRIFLPYDVKLKSDRALVNLNVDGDANSCAIAMQVRAKNTKLAYEASELLQIQSEMDALLNQMQGFPMRYFSSDIAGLNLEFGTEVIMTLDGKQIPVSGTYRLAKGRH
;
A
#
# COMPACT_ATOMS: atom_id res chain seq x y z
N MET A 1 44.07 41.73 41.37
CA MET A 1 44.04 40.27 41.65
C MET A 1 42.78 39.69 41.03
N LYS A 2 42.97 38.67 40.19
CA LYS A 2 42.05 37.64 39.63
C LYS A 2 40.62 38.04 39.18
N LYS A 3 40.50 38.15 37.85
CA LYS A 3 39.26 38.06 37.06
C LYS A 3 38.72 36.62 37.13
N HIS A 4 37.45 36.43 37.46
CA HIS A 4 36.76 35.15 37.28
C HIS A 4 35.54 35.37 36.38
N LEU A 5 35.71 35.01 35.11
CA LEU A 5 34.66 34.92 34.11
C LEU A 5 33.99 33.54 34.30
N LEU A 6 32.80 33.51 34.90
CA LEU A 6 32.01 32.28 35.01
C LEU A 6 31.25 32.07 33.69
N LEU A 7 31.81 31.22 32.83
CA LEU A 7 31.20 30.77 31.58
C LEU A 7 30.19 29.66 31.93
N SER A 8 28.91 29.99 32.00
CA SER A 8 27.83 29.02 32.20
C SER A 8 27.58 28.26 30.90
N LEU A 9 28.08 27.03 30.80
CA LEU A 9 27.86 26.13 29.67
C LEU A 9 26.44 25.55 29.78
N ILE A 10 25.49 26.13 29.06
CA ILE A 10 24.15 25.55 28.86
C ILE A 10 24.30 24.34 27.95
N ILE A 11 24.27 23.14 28.54
CA ILE A 11 24.23 21.87 27.81
C ILE A 11 22.82 21.75 27.23
N LEU A 12 22.66 22.13 25.96
CA LEU A 12 21.44 21.90 25.19
C LEU A 12 21.30 20.40 24.97
N SER A 13 20.48 19.76 25.80
CA SER A 13 20.08 18.37 25.64
C SER A 13 19.15 18.29 24.44
N CYS A 14 19.69 17.96 23.26
CA CYS A 14 18.88 17.54 22.13
C CYS A 14 18.25 16.19 22.47
N SER A 15 17.02 16.21 22.97
CA SER A 15 16.17 15.03 23.00
C SER A 15 15.89 14.62 21.56
N ALA A 16 16.60 13.61 21.06
CA ALA A 16 16.23 12.96 19.82
C ALA A 16 14.85 12.30 20.04
N VAL A 17 13.81 12.91 19.48
CA VAL A 17 12.48 12.29 19.41
C VAL A 17 12.61 11.13 18.44
N HIS A 18 12.90 9.94 18.96
CA HIS A 18 12.79 8.72 18.18
C HIS A 18 11.30 8.42 17.99
N ALA A 19 10.81 8.55 16.76
CA ALA A 19 9.46 8.11 16.41
C ALA A 19 9.35 6.61 16.72
N GLU A 20 8.32 6.24 17.47
CA GLU A 20 8.07 4.84 17.84
C GLU A 20 7.69 4.05 16.58
N PRO A 21 8.30 2.88 16.32
CA PRO A 21 7.99 2.10 15.15
C PRO A 21 6.53 1.63 15.17
N ILE A 22 5.88 1.63 14.01
CA ILE A 22 4.53 1.09 13.85
C ILE A 22 4.65 -0.43 13.92
N SER A 23 3.97 -1.07 14.86
CA SER A 23 3.93 -2.53 14.96
C SER A 23 2.49 -3.03 14.81
N LEU A 24 2.25 -3.87 13.80
CA LEU A 24 0.93 -4.37 13.44
C LEU A 24 0.93 -5.90 13.39
N GLU A 25 -0.15 -6.52 13.88
CA GLU A 25 -0.29 -7.96 13.79
C GLU A 25 -0.40 -8.43 12.33
N TYR A 26 0.49 -9.35 11.93
CA TYR A 26 0.46 -9.97 10.61
C TYR A 26 -0.86 -10.71 10.33
N GLN A 27 -1.57 -11.14 11.39
CA GLN A 27 -2.88 -11.80 11.28
C GLN A 27 -3.89 -11.01 10.44
N GLY A 28 -3.96 -9.68 10.60
CA GLY A 28 -4.89 -8.85 9.82
C GLY A 28 -4.60 -8.93 8.32
N PHE A 29 -3.33 -8.78 7.94
CA PHE A 29 -2.87 -8.89 6.56
C PHE A 29 -3.11 -10.28 5.99
N TYR A 30 -2.78 -11.33 6.75
CA TYR A 30 -3.00 -12.71 6.35
C TYR A 30 -4.46 -12.98 5.99
N GLN A 31 -5.43 -12.46 6.75
CA GLN A 31 -6.84 -12.70 6.45
C GLN A 31 -7.28 -12.04 5.13
N ARG A 32 -6.69 -10.90 4.78
CA ARG A 32 -6.91 -10.25 3.49
C ARG A 32 -6.25 -11.06 2.38
N LEU A 33 -4.97 -11.42 2.53
CA LEU A 33 -4.22 -12.26 1.58
C LEU A 33 -4.88 -13.62 1.34
N LYS A 34 -5.43 -14.25 2.38
CA LYS A 34 -6.20 -15.51 2.29
C LYS A 34 -7.40 -15.38 1.37
N GLN A 35 -8.12 -14.26 1.44
CA GLN A 35 -9.27 -14.02 0.55
C GLN A 35 -8.82 -13.83 -0.90
N VAL A 36 -7.72 -13.13 -1.15
CA VAL A 36 -7.16 -13.01 -2.51
C VAL A 36 -6.78 -14.39 -3.06
N ASN A 37 -6.04 -15.19 -2.27
CA ASN A 37 -5.53 -16.49 -2.69
C ASN A 37 -6.64 -17.50 -3.00
N LYS A 38 -7.81 -17.40 -2.35
CA LYS A 38 -8.96 -18.29 -2.63
C LYS A 38 -9.58 -18.07 -4.01
N GLY A 39 -9.54 -16.84 -4.55
CA GLY A 39 -10.23 -16.50 -5.79
C GLY A 39 -9.44 -16.78 -7.07
N ASN A 40 -8.17 -17.15 -6.95
CA ASN A 40 -7.27 -17.44 -8.08
C ASN A 40 -7.27 -16.36 -9.18
N TYR A 41 -7.20 -15.09 -8.77
CA TYR A 41 -7.18 -13.96 -9.69
C TYR A 41 -5.85 -13.88 -10.44
N GLN A 42 -5.87 -13.81 -11.77
CA GLN A 42 -4.67 -13.87 -12.59
C GLN A 42 -4.02 -12.51 -12.77
N LEU A 43 -4.83 -11.46 -12.96
CA LEU A 43 -4.39 -10.13 -13.35
C LEU A 43 -4.41 -9.12 -12.22
N VAL A 44 -5.10 -9.41 -11.10
CA VAL A 44 -5.25 -8.47 -9.98
C VAL A 44 -4.69 -8.97 -8.66
N GLU A 45 -4.33 -8.03 -7.79
CA GLU A 45 -3.80 -8.28 -6.46
C GLU A 45 -4.37 -7.28 -5.45
N VAL A 46 -4.20 -7.59 -4.17
CA VAL A 46 -4.29 -6.60 -3.09
C VAL A 46 -2.90 -6.07 -2.81
N ALA A 47 -2.75 -4.75 -2.81
CA ALA A 47 -1.55 -4.07 -2.35
C ALA A 47 -1.82 -3.37 -1.01
N PHE A 48 -0.81 -3.42 -0.13
CA PHE A 48 -0.78 -2.63 1.10
C PHE A 48 0.21 -1.50 0.91
N SER A 49 -0.17 -0.30 1.32
CA SER A 49 0.70 0.87 1.27
C SER A 49 0.51 1.73 2.50
N VAL A 50 1.55 2.45 2.87
CA VAL A 50 1.43 3.49 3.90
C VAL A 50 0.94 4.76 3.24
N SER A 51 -0.08 5.37 3.83
CA SER A 51 -0.60 6.65 3.36
C SER A 51 0.52 7.68 3.39
N LYS A 52 0.71 8.39 2.27
CA LYS A 52 1.63 9.53 2.20
C LYS A 52 1.05 10.79 2.86
N ALA A 53 -0.16 10.71 3.42
CA ALA A 53 -0.74 11.81 4.18
C ALA A 53 0.12 12.09 5.43
N ASN A 54 0.12 13.34 5.88
CA ASN A 54 0.77 13.79 7.11
C ASN A 54 2.28 13.50 7.15
N ASP A 55 2.96 13.63 5.99
CA ASP A 55 4.41 13.43 5.84
C ASP A 55 4.91 12.05 6.27
N CYS A 56 4.02 11.05 6.32
CA CYS A 56 4.41 9.70 6.68
C CYS A 56 5.20 9.03 5.55
N LYS A 57 6.43 8.64 5.86
CA LYS A 57 7.31 7.94 4.93
C LYS A 57 8.01 6.77 5.60
N VAL A 58 7.71 5.57 5.16
CA VAL A 58 8.45 4.35 5.56
C VAL A 58 9.88 4.43 5.05
N ILE A 59 10.80 4.29 6.00
CA ILE A 59 12.24 4.21 5.78
C ILE A 59 12.62 2.75 5.50
N ASP A 60 12.17 1.85 6.38
CA ASP A 60 12.36 0.41 6.29
C ASP A 60 11.31 -0.33 7.13
N GLY A 61 11.35 -1.66 7.11
CA GLY A 61 10.50 -2.46 7.97
C GLY A 61 10.90 -3.93 8.00
N THR A 62 10.29 -4.66 8.93
CA THR A 62 10.56 -6.08 9.17
C THR A 62 9.28 -6.85 9.45
N ILE A 63 9.30 -8.17 9.21
CA ILE A 63 8.37 -9.13 9.78
C ILE A 63 9.12 -9.90 10.86
N THR A 64 8.66 -9.84 12.11
CA THR A 64 9.31 -10.51 13.24
C THR A 64 8.39 -11.54 13.86
N THR A 65 8.91 -12.71 14.19
CA THR A 65 8.30 -13.68 15.11
C THR A 65 9.07 -13.68 16.43
N GLU A 66 8.73 -14.57 17.37
CA GLU A 66 9.52 -14.76 18.59
C GLU A 66 10.97 -15.21 18.31
N LYS A 67 11.25 -15.78 17.14
CA LYS A 67 12.55 -16.43 16.83
C LYS A 67 13.26 -15.85 15.61
N GLU A 68 12.52 -15.25 14.69
CA GLU A 68 13.00 -14.91 13.36
C GLU A 68 12.64 -13.47 13.01
N SER A 69 13.46 -12.83 12.17
CA SER A 69 13.23 -11.49 11.66
C SER A 69 13.58 -11.45 10.17
N TYR A 70 12.68 -10.92 9.36
CA TYR A 70 12.82 -10.84 7.91
C TYR A 70 12.63 -9.39 7.44
N PRO A 71 13.50 -8.84 6.58
CA PRO A 71 13.32 -7.50 6.04
C PRO A 71 12.12 -7.43 5.10
N LEU A 72 11.36 -6.34 5.16
CA LEU A 72 10.28 -6.04 4.23
C LEU A 72 10.83 -5.43 2.94
N THR A 73 10.19 -5.78 1.82
CA THR A 73 10.39 -5.04 0.57
C THR A 73 9.41 -3.88 0.54
N ILE A 74 9.92 -2.67 0.31
CA ILE A 74 9.13 -1.44 0.24
C ILE A 74 9.43 -0.72 -1.08
N THR A 75 8.40 -0.30 -1.82
CA THR A 75 8.58 0.47 -3.07
C THR A 75 8.64 1.98 -2.82
N LYS A 76 9.05 2.75 -3.84
CA LYS A 76 9.04 4.22 -3.79
C LYS A 76 7.64 4.80 -3.56
N GLU A 77 6.61 4.07 -3.99
CA GLU A 77 5.20 4.38 -3.79
C GLU A 77 4.69 3.98 -2.40
N GLN A 78 5.59 3.63 -1.48
CA GLN A 78 5.28 3.24 -0.10
C GLN A 78 4.46 1.96 0.00
N ARG A 79 4.56 1.08 -1.00
CA ARG A 79 3.93 -0.25 -0.95
C ARG A 79 4.79 -1.21 -0.15
N ILE A 80 4.14 -2.02 0.68
CA ILE A 80 4.77 -3.06 1.50
C ILE A 80 4.39 -4.42 0.92
N PHE A 81 5.37 -5.27 0.66
CA PHE A 81 5.12 -6.64 0.23
C PHE A 81 5.07 -7.57 1.43
N LEU A 82 3.97 -8.31 1.53
CA LEU A 82 3.75 -9.31 2.57
C LEU A 82 3.47 -10.67 1.91
N PRO A 83 4.15 -11.74 2.33
CA PRO A 83 3.87 -13.07 1.80
C PRO A 83 2.51 -13.56 2.30
N TYR A 84 1.87 -14.47 1.57
CA TYR A 84 0.76 -15.26 2.12
C TYR A 84 1.34 -16.52 2.80
N ASP A 85 1.54 -16.44 4.12
CA ASP A 85 2.25 -17.47 4.88
C ASP A 85 1.50 -17.87 6.16
N VAL A 86 1.09 -19.13 6.23
CA VAL A 86 0.35 -19.70 7.38
C VAL A 86 1.23 -19.76 8.62
N LYS A 87 2.55 -19.97 8.46
CA LYS A 87 3.50 -20.07 9.56
C LYS A 87 3.68 -18.72 10.24
N LEU A 88 3.90 -17.65 9.48
CA LEU A 88 3.98 -16.29 10.03
C LEU A 88 2.71 -15.91 10.81
N LYS A 89 1.52 -16.33 10.34
CA LYS A 89 0.29 -16.16 11.12
C LYS A 89 0.33 -16.95 12.44
N SER A 90 0.70 -18.22 12.38
CA SER A 90 0.66 -19.13 13.52
C SER A 90 1.68 -18.73 14.60
N ASP A 91 2.82 -18.22 14.17
CA ASP A 91 3.90 -17.71 15.03
C ASP A 91 3.62 -16.27 15.52
N ARG A 92 2.40 -15.75 15.29
CA ARG A 92 1.94 -14.41 15.70
C ARG A 92 2.91 -13.30 15.27
N ALA A 93 3.35 -13.36 14.02
CA ALA A 93 4.30 -12.39 13.51
C ALA A 93 3.77 -10.95 13.60
N LEU A 94 4.70 -10.00 13.77
CA LEU A 94 4.46 -8.57 13.73
C LEU A 94 5.10 -7.98 12.48
N VAL A 95 4.38 -7.07 11.84
CA VAL A 95 4.88 -6.20 10.77
C VAL A 95 5.31 -4.90 11.43
N ASN A 96 6.62 -4.64 11.46
CA ASN A 96 7.21 -3.45 12.06
C ASN A 96 7.65 -2.50 10.95
N LEU A 97 7.29 -1.22 11.06
CA LEU A 97 7.65 -0.19 10.09
C LEU A 97 8.34 0.97 10.82
N ASN A 98 9.53 1.32 10.33
CA ASN A 98 10.19 2.56 10.71
C ASN A 98 9.75 3.65 9.76
N VAL A 99 9.17 4.72 10.31
CA VAL A 99 8.64 5.84 9.54
C VAL A 99 9.32 7.14 9.93
N ASP A 100 9.50 8.01 8.94
CA ASP A 100 9.72 9.44 9.12
C ASP A 100 8.34 10.11 9.27
N GLY A 101 8.18 10.97 10.29
CA GLY A 101 6.91 11.57 10.67
C GLY A 101 6.25 10.98 11.93
N ASP A 102 5.00 11.37 12.21
CA ASP A 102 4.24 10.85 13.35
C ASP A 102 3.63 9.48 13.02
N ALA A 103 4.18 8.44 13.64
CA ALA A 103 3.73 7.05 13.52
C ALA A 103 2.24 6.85 13.81
N ASN A 104 1.64 7.67 14.69
CA ASN A 104 0.21 7.55 15.02
C ASN A 104 -0.69 8.01 13.87
N SER A 105 -0.16 8.83 12.96
CA SER A 105 -0.89 9.36 11.81
C SER A 105 -0.72 8.51 10.53
N CYS A 106 0.20 7.55 10.58
CA CYS A 106 0.55 6.67 9.47
C CYS A 106 -0.44 5.51 9.31
N ALA A 107 -1.51 5.75 8.55
CA ALA A 107 -2.47 4.70 8.22
C ALA A 107 -1.95 3.75 7.12
N ILE A 108 -2.20 2.45 7.29
CA ILE A 108 -2.03 1.47 6.23
C ILE A 108 -3.29 1.42 5.36
N ALA A 109 -3.14 1.76 4.08
CA ALA A 109 -4.15 1.62 3.07
C ALA A 109 -4.06 0.25 2.38
N MET A 110 -5.21 -0.26 1.97
CA MET A 110 -5.35 -1.47 1.18
C MET A 110 -6.04 -1.12 -0.12
N GLN A 111 -5.47 -1.55 -1.25
CA GLN A 111 -5.99 -1.26 -2.58
C GLN A 111 -6.04 -2.53 -3.42
N VAL A 112 -7.10 -2.71 -4.20
CA VAL A 112 -7.15 -3.70 -5.27
C VAL A 112 -6.62 -3.05 -6.54
N ARG A 113 -5.71 -3.72 -7.25
CA ARG A 113 -5.05 -3.19 -8.46
C ARG A 113 -4.64 -4.30 -9.41
N ALA A 114 -4.26 -3.93 -10.63
CA ALA A 114 -3.58 -4.84 -11.54
C ALA A 114 -2.19 -5.22 -10.99
N LYS A 115 -1.78 -6.49 -11.16
CA LYS A 115 -0.46 -7.00 -10.77
C LYS A 115 0.66 -6.30 -11.52
N ASN A 116 0.45 -6.10 -12.82
CA ASN A 116 1.42 -5.52 -13.73
C ASN A 116 0.85 -4.27 -14.39
N THR A 117 1.69 -3.25 -14.55
CA THR A 117 1.38 -2.07 -15.34
C THR A 117 2.05 -2.17 -16.71
N LYS A 118 1.28 -1.98 -17.78
CA LYS A 118 1.74 -2.02 -19.17
C LYS A 118 1.59 -0.65 -19.83
N LEU A 119 2.37 -0.42 -20.89
CA LEU A 119 2.25 0.76 -21.75
C LEU A 119 1.05 0.68 -22.71
N ALA A 120 0.59 -0.53 -23.00
CA ALA A 120 -0.56 -0.80 -23.85
C ALA A 120 -1.37 -1.96 -23.26
N TYR A 121 -2.68 -1.90 -23.44
CA TYR A 121 -3.62 -2.94 -23.05
C TYR A 121 -4.60 -3.17 -24.19
N GLU A 122 -4.95 -4.44 -24.40
CA GLU A 122 -6.07 -4.82 -25.25
C GLU A 122 -7.39 -4.61 -24.48
N ALA A 123 -8.47 -4.33 -25.21
CA ALA A 123 -9.81 -4.14 -24.61
C ALA A 123 -10.24 -5.35 -23.76
N SER A 124 -9.98 -6.56 -24.25
CA SER A 124 -10.27 -7.81 -23.53
C SER A 124 -9.49 -7.95 -22.22
N GLU A 125 -8.25 -7.48 -22.18
CA GLU A 125 -7.44 -7.49 -20.97
C GLU A 125 -8.01 -6.50 -19.92
N LEU A 126 -8.39 -5.29 -20.35
CA LEU A 126 -9.00 -4.30 -19.45
C LEU A 126 -10.33 -4.80 -18.88
N LEU A 127 -11.15 -5.46 -19.71
CA LEU A 127 -12.38 -6.11 -19.27
C LEU A 127 -12.12 -7.22 -18.25
N GLN A 128 -11.10 -8.05 -18.46
CA GLN A 128 -10.73 -9.10 -17.51
C GLN A 128 -10.21 -8.52 -16.19
N ILE A 129 -9.33 -7.50 -16.24
CA ILE A 129 -8.86 -6.78 -15.05
C ILE A 129 -10.07 -6.24 -14.29
N GLN A 130 -10.99 -5.56 -14.97
CA GLN A 130 -12.17 -4.99 -14.33
C GLN A 130 -13.04 -6.08 -13.67
N SER A 131 -13.31 -7.18 -14.37
CA SER A 131 -14.08 -8.29 -13.82
C SER A 131 -13.41 -8.94 -12.61
N GLU A 132 -12.09 -9.12 -12.64
CA GLU A 132 -11.35 -9.71 -11.51
C GLU A 132 -11.26 -8.74 -10.32
N MET A 133 -11.09 -7.43 -10.55
CA MET A 133 -11.11 -6.42 -9.49
C MET A 133 -12.47 -6.41 -8.78
N ASP A 134 -13.56 -6.46 -9.56
CA ASP A 134 -14.92 -6.50 -9.03
C ASP A 134 -15.17 -7.76 -8.19
N ALA A 135 -14.81 -8.93 -8.73
CA ALA A 135 -14.95 -10.20 -8.04
C ALA A 135 -14.11 -10.27 -6.75
N LEU A 136 -12.89 -9.71 -6.77
CA LEU A 136 -12.03 -9.64 -5.59
C LEU A 136 -12.61 -8.72 -4.52
N LEU A 137 -13.08 -7.52 -4.88
CA LEU A 137 -13.73 -6.61 -3.95
C LEU A 137 -14.99 -7.23 -3.33
N ASN A 138 -15.83 -7.88 -4.14
CA ASN A 138 -17.01 -8.61 -3.66
C ASN A 138 -16.64 -9.74 -2.70
N GLN A 139 -15.58 -10.50 -2.99
CA GLN A 139 -15.09 -11.54 -2.08
C GLN A 139 -14.61 -10.95 -0.74
N MET A 140 -13.96 -9.79 -0.76
CA MET A 140 -13.44 -9.12 0.43
C MET A 140 -14.51 -8.54 1.34
N GLN A 141 -15.72 -8.23 0.83
CA GLN A 141 -16.87 -7.81 1.63
C GLN A 141 -17.44 -8.98 2.47
N GLY A 142 -17.27 -10.21 2.00
CA GLY A 142 -17.78 -11.40 2.68
C GLY A 142 -19.31 -11.49 2.71
N PHE A 143 -19.82 -12.51 3.38
CA PHE A 143 -21.24 -12.68 3.62
C PHE A 143 -21.69 -11.85 4.84
N PRO A 144 -22.84 -11.14 4.79
CA PRO A 144 -23.76 -10.98 3.66
C PRO A 144 -23.48 -9.74 2.80
N MET A 145 -22.49 -8.91 3.17
CA MET A 145 -22.30 -7.58 2.60
C MET A 145 -22.09 -7.57 1.07
N ARG A 146 -21.48 -8.63 0.53
CA ARG A 146 -21.30 -8.81 -0.93
C ARG A 146 -22.58 -8.80 -1.76
N TYR A 147 -23.75 -8.99 -1.16
CA TYR A 147 -25.04 -8.92 -1.86
C TYR A 147 -25.57 -7.50 -2.00
N PHE A 148 -24.96 -6.56 -1.28
CA PHE A 148 -25.33 -5.14 -1.27
C PHE A 148 -24.24 -4.24 -1.85
N SER A 149 -23.09 -4.80 -2.23
CA SER A 149 -22.04 -4.06 -2.92
C SER A 149 -22.47 -3.73 -4.35
N SER A 150 -22.21 -2.49 -4.75
CA SER A 150 -22.29 -2.11 -6.16
C SER A 150 -21.03 -2.55 -6.88
N ASP A 151 -21.18 -2.90 -8.15
CA ASP A 151 -20.04 -3.14 -9.03
C ASP A 151 -19.13 -1.92 -9.11
N ILE A 152 -17.86 -2.14 -9.45
CA ILE A 152 -16.94 -1.04 -9.72
C ILE A 152 -17.39 -0.23 -10.94
N ALA A 153 -17.31 1.10 -10.81
CA ALA A 153 -17.71 2.03 -11.88
C ALA A 153 -16.77 2.02 -13.10
N GLY A 154 -15.54 1.50 -12.95
CA GLY A 154 -14.53 1.54 -13.99
C GLY A 154 -13.12 1.28 -13.46
N LEU A 155 -12.13 1.57 -14.30
CA LEU A 155 -10.71 1.50 -13.99
C LEU A 155 -10.10 2.91 -13.90
N ASN A 156 -9.20 3.11 -12.94
CA ASN A 156 -8.34 4.28 -12.90
C ASN A 156 -7.00 3.91 -13.55
N LEU A 157 -6.60 4.65 -14.57
CA LEU A 157 -5.26 4.59 -15.16
C LEU A 157 -4.45 5.75 -14.59
N GLU A 158 -3.37 5.43 -13.87
CA GLU A 158 -2.54 6.42 -13.18
C GLU A 158 -1.22 6.63 -13.92
N PHE A 159 -0.90 7.89 -14.20
CA PHE A 159 0.29 8.33 -14.89
C PHE A 159 1.10 9.26 -13.97
N GLY A 160 2.40 8.96 -13.82
CA GLY A 160 3.31 9.75 -12.97
C GLY A 160 3.75 11.07 -13.60
N THR A 161 3.52 11.24 -14.91
CA THR A 161 3.86 12.44 -15.69
C THR A 161 2.75 12.71 -16.69
N GLU A 162 2.80 13.87 -17.34
CA GLU A 162 1.96 14.15 -18.49
C GLU A 162 2.28 13.21 -19.65
N VAL A 163 1.25 12.66 -20.27
CA VAL A 163 1.36 11.74 -21.40
C VAL A 163 0.26 12.00 -22.43
N ILE A 164 0.47 11.52 -23.66
CA ILE A 164 -0.58 11.40 -24.65
C ILE A 164 -0.98 9.92 -24.72
N MET A 165 -2.19 9.63 -24.25
CA MET A 165 -2.78 8.30 -24.33
C MET A 165 -3.56 8.14 -25.63
N THR A 166 -3.48 6.98 -26.27
CA THR A 166 -4.32 6.63 -27.41
C THR A 166 -5.43 5.69 -26.96
N LEU A 167 -6.69 6.06 -27.18
CA LEU A 167 -7.86 5.24 -26.92
C LEU A 167 -8.74 5.23 -28.18
N ASP A 168 -9.00 4.06 -28.75
CA ASP A 168 -9.78 3.91 -30.00
C ASP A 168 -9.29 4.79 -31.15
N GLY A 169 -7.96 4.92 -31.28
CA GLY A 169 -7.30 5.78 -32.27
C GLY A 169 -7.35 7.28 -31.96
N LYS A 170 -8.01 7.70 -30.88
CA LYS A 170 -8.05 9.09 -30.42
C LYS A 170 -6.93 9.37 -29.44
N GLN A 171 -6.18 10.45 -29.68
CA GLN A 171 -5.18 10.96 -28.75
C GLN A 171 -5.84 11.82 -27.66
N ILE A 172 -5.48 11.54 -26.42
CA ILE A 172 -6.02 12.19 -25.22
C ILE A 172 -4.82 12.60 -24.35
N PRO A 173 -4.58 13.90 -24.15
CA PRO A 173 -3.60 14.34 -23.17
C PRO A 173 -4.11 14.02 -21.76
N VAL A 174 -3.27 13.39 -20.94
CA VAL A 174 -3.60 12.99 -19.57
C VAL A 174 -2.52 13.51 -18.63
N SER A 175 -2.94 14.13 -17.54
CA SER A 175 -2.09 14.51 -16.39
C SER A 175 -2.67 13.85 -15.15
N GLY A 176 -1.92 12.92 -14.54
CA GLY A 176 -2.36 12.16 -13.37
C GLY A 176 -3.27 10.98 -13.73
N THR A 177 -4.55 11.03 -13.38
CA THR A 177 -5.46 9.88 -13.48
C THR A 177 -6.48 10.02 -14.61
N TYR A 178 -6.57 9.02 -15.49
CA TYR A 178 -7.67 8.86 -16.43
C TYR A 178 -8.67 7.81 -15.93
N ARG A 179 -9.97 8.14 -15.94
CA ARG A 179 -11.05 7.23 -15.53
C ARG A 179 -11.66 6.55 -16.76
N LEU A 180 -11.44 5.25 -16.88
CA LEU A 180 -12.08 4.42 -17.89
C LEU A 180 -13.36 3.82 -17.34
N ALA A 181 -14.52 4.28 -17.81
CA ALA A 181 -15.83 3.82 -17.34
C ALA A 181 -16.08 2.35 -17.75
N LYS A 182 -16.83 1.62 -16.90
CA LYS A 182 -17.31 0.27 -17.21
C LYS A 182 -18.05 0.26 -18.55
N GLY A 183 -17.65 -0.62 -19.47
CA GLY A 183 -18.28 -0.76 -20.79
C GLY A 183 -17.77 0.21 -21.86
N ARG A 184 -16.73 1.00 -21.58
CA ARG A 184 -16.00 1.78 -22.58
C ARG A 184 -14.60 1.17 -22.71
N HIS A 185 -14.40 0.31 -23.71
CA HIS A 185 -13.15 -0.41 -23.95
C HIS A 185 -12.89 -0.55 -25.43
#